data_AF-A0A7C1ZHP8-F1
#
_entry.id   AF-A0A7C1ZHP8-F1
#
_cell.length_a   1.000
_cell.length_b   1.000
_cell.length_c   1.000
_cell.angle_alpha   90.00
_cell.angle_beta   90.00
_cell.angle_gamma   90.00
#
_symmetry.space_group_name_H-M   'P 1'
#
loop_
_entity.id
_entity.type
_entity.pdbx_description
1 polymer ?
#
loop_
_entity_poly.entity_id
_entity_poly.type
_entity_poly.pdbx_seq_one_letter_code
_entity_poly.pdbx_strand_id
1 'polypeptide(L)'
;MLELINQLKYDDININSIQDLFSLKLMGNRCSDFNYTYEKLKEIIQDKKIIYTLKQKKPNKIIRMDNKGITVQTEKGEDLITIKHIEDAWNIFIQEGILERNAHEKSTYRSSFMLALFSQLPFVEVNKNPLSLRINTYNIDKKKVD
;
A
#
# COMPACT_ATOMS: atom_id res chain seq x y z
N MET A 1 -21.96 20.19 -1.22
CA MET A 1 -22.01 19.62 0.16
C MET A 1 -23.43 19.69 0.71
N LEU A 2 -24.04 20.88 0.78
CA LEU A 2 -25.46 21.05 1.13
C LEU A 2 -26.43 20.33 0.17
N GLU A 3 -26.19 20.38 -1.15
CA GLU A 3 -27.01 19.65 -2.13
C GLU A 3 -26.97 18.12 -1.94
N LEU A 4 -25.79 17.57 -1.67
CA LEU A 4 -25.61 16.14 -1.43
C LEU A 4 -26.34 15.70 -0.14
N ILE A 5 -26.27 16.51 0.91
CA ILE A 5 -26.97 16.28 2.18
C ILE A 5 -28.49 16.33 1.98
N ASN A 6 -28.99 17.20 1.11
CA ASN A 6 -30.43 17.32 0.84
C ASN A 6 -30.97 16.18 -0.03
N GLN A 7 -30.19 15.66 -0.98
CA GLN A 7 -30.56 14.44 -1.72
C GLN A 7 -30.59 13.20 -0.81
N LEU A 8 -29.60 13.04 0.08
CA LEU A 8 -29.51 11.88 0.98
C LEU A 8 -30.61 11.83 2.04
N LYS A 9 -31.19 12.99 2.41
CA LYS A 9 -32.36 13.06 3.31
C LYS A 9 -33.66 12.63 2.62
N TYR A 10 -33.72 12.67 1.30
CA TYR A 10 -34.91 12.33 0.52
C TYR A 10 -35.06 10.82 0.28
N ASP A 11 -33.96 10.06 0.39
CA ASP A 11 -33.90 8.66 -0.03
C ASP A 11 -33.96 7.63 1.13
N ASP A 12 -34.31 8.02 2.36
CA ASP A 12 -34.37 7.14 3.55
C ASP A 12 -33.10 6.25 3.72
N ILE A 13 -31.94 6.81 3.36
CA ILE A 13 -30.67 6.09 3.41
C ILE A 13 -30.23 5.97 4.87
N ASN A 14 -30.29 4.73 5.37
CA ASN A 14 -29.90 4.32 6.72
C ASN A 14 -28.54 4.93 7.11
N ILE A 15 -28.51 5.69 8.21
CA ILE A 15 -27.40 6.54 8.69
C ILE A 15 -26.05 5.79 8.85
N ASN A 16 -26.04 4.46 8.85
CA ASN A 16 -24.82 3.66 8.81
C ASN A 16 -24.07 3.77 7.46
N SER A 17 -24.76 3.86 6.32
CA SER A 17 -24.12 3.85 5.00
C SER A 17 -23.39 5.15 4.64
N ILE A 18 -23.84 6.29 5.17
CA ILE A 18 -23.21 7.60 4.92
C ILE A 18 -21.93 7.73 5.75
N GLN A 19 -21.95 7.30 7.01
CA GLN A 19 -20.75 7.24 7.84
C GLN A 19 -19.71 6.30 7.23
N ASP A 20 -20.13 5.15 6.71
CA ASP A 20 -19.27 4.24 5.96
C ASP A 20 -18.71 4.91 4.71
N LEU A 21 -19.52 5.67 3.96
CA LEU A 21 -19.08 6.38 2.75
C LEU A 21 -18.04 7.47 3.08
N PHE A 22 -18.25 8.24 4.15
CA PHE A 22 -17.29 9.25 4.61
C PHE A 22 -16.01 8.62 5.13
N SER A 23 -16.12 7.53 5.89
CA SER A 23 -14.96 6.75 6.37
C SER A 23 -14.16 6.19 5.20
N LEU A 24 -14.83 5.61 4.19
CA LEU A 24 -14.19 5.12 2.95
C LEU A 24 -13.49 6.25 2.18
N LYS A 25 -14.12 7.44 2.08
CA LYS A 25 -13.53 8.59 1.39
C LYS A 25 -12.34 9.20 2.15
N LEU A 26 -12.45 9.31 3.48
CA LEU A 26 -11.36 9.74 4.36
C LEU A 26 -10.22 8.72 4.36
N MET A 27 -10.53 7.43 4.34
CA MET A 27 -9.55 6.35 4.25
C MET A 27 -8.87 6.30 2.88
N GLY A 28 -9.61 6.50 1.79
CA GLY A 28 -9.06 6.69 0.44
C GLY A 28 -8.02 7.80 0.43
N ASN A 29 -8.34 8.93 1.07
CA ASN A 29 -7.41 10.06 1.22
C ASN A 29 -6.20 9.74 2.13
N ARG A 30 -6.36 8.87 3.14
CA ARG A 30 -5.26 8.47 4.03
C ARG A 30 -4.34 7.43 3.39
N CYS A 31 -4.87 6.42 2.69
CA CYS A 31 -4.03 5.44 2.00
C CYS A 31 -3.30 6.05 0.80
N SER A 32 -3.83 7.11 0.19
CA SER A 32 -3.07 7.87 -0.81
C SER A 32 -1.91 8.69 -0.21
N ASP A 33 -1.95 9.01 1.08
CA ASP A 33 -0.89 9.79 1.74
C ASP A 33 0.36 8.91 1.99
N PHE A 34 1.48 9.36 1.44
CA PHE A 34 2.74 8.62 1.54
C PHE A 34 3.26 8.58 2.98
N ASN A 35 3.15 9.66 3.76
CA ASN A 35 3.67 9.69 5.13
C ASN A 35 2.93 8.68 6.02
N TYR A 36 1.60 8.67 5.94
CA TYR A 36 0.78 7.67 6.62
C TYR A 36 1.17 6.26 6.22
N THR A 37 1.34 6.01 4.92
CA THR A 37 1.72 4.70 4.39
C THR A 37 3.11 4.27 4.86
N TYR A 38 4.08 5.18 4.86
CA TYR A 38 5.45 4.92 5.29
C TYR A 38 5.52 4.60 6.78
N GLU A 39 4.76 5.30 7.62
CA GLU A 39 4.64 4.96 9.04
C GLU A 39 4.02 3.56 9.26
N LYS A 40 2.98 3.20 8.49
CA LYS A 40 2.44 1.83 8.54
C LYS A 40 3.43 0.76 8.10
N LEU A 41 4.25 1.04 7.10
CA LEU A 41 5.34 0.14 6.73
C LEU A 41 6.36 0.00 7.86
N LYS A 42 6.73 1.09 8.56
CA LYS A 42 7.64 1.02 9.72
C LYS A 42 7.09 0.12 10.80
N GLU A 43 5.82 0.28 11.19
CA GLU A 43 5.14 -0.59 12.17
C GLU A 43 5.26 -2.07 11.76
N ILE A 44 4.89 -2.42 10.53
CA ILE A 44 4.93 -3.81 10.05
C ILE A 44 6.36 -4.37 10.03
N ILE A 45 7.34 -3.55 9.64
CA ILE A 45 8.73 -3.95 9.50
C ILE A 45 9.43 -4.09 10.85
N GLN A 46 8.91 -3.49 11.93
CA GLN A 46 9.42 -3.73 13.27
C GLN A 46 9.30 -5.21 13.62
N ASP A 47 8.17 -5.83 13.31
CA ASP A 47 7.90 -7.25 13.60
C ASP A 47 8.38 -8.19 12.49
N LYS A 48 8.41 -7.73 11.24
CA LYS A 48 8.73 -8.55 10.07
C LYS A 48 9.95 -8.04 9.30
N LYS A 49 11.13 -8.49 9.74
CA LYS A 49 12.42 -8.12 9.11
C LYS A 49 12.71 -8.79 7.77
N ILE A 50 11.91 -9.76 7.34
CA ILE A 50 12.11 -10.44 6.05
C ILE A 50 10.83 -10.39 5.22
N ILE A 51 10.94 -9.81 4.03
CA ILE A 51 9.86 -9.73 3.05
C ILE A 51 10.24 -10.58 1.83
N TYR A 52 9.38 -11.52 1.47
CA TYR A 52 9.61 -12.40 0.32
C TYR A 52 9.01 -11.81 -0.95
N THR A 53 9.74 -11.86 -2.07
CA THR A 53 9.19 -11.45 -3.36
C THR A 53 7.95 -12.27 -3.70
N LEU A 54 6.93 -11.63 -4.30
CA LEU A 54 5.63 -12.27 -4.50
C LEU A 54 5.68 -13.48 -5.43
N LYS A 55 6.46 -13.39 -6.53
CA LYS A 55 6.60 -14.44 -7.56
C LYS A 55 7.58 -15.54 -7.19
N GLN A 56 8.84 -15.16 -6.97
CA GLN A 56 9.94 -16.12 -6.80
C GLN A 56 10.18 -16.53 -5.34
N LYS A 57 9.48 -15.91 -4.38
CA LYS A 57 9.67 -16.13 -2.94
C LYS A 57 11.13 -15.96 -2.51
N LYS A 58 11.86 -15.04 -3.14
CA LYS A 58 13.22 -14.69 -2.75
C LYS A 58 13.20 -13.78 -1.51
N PRO A 59 14.03 -14.02 -0.49
CA PRO A 59 14.05 -13.20 0.71
C PRO A 59 14.68 -11.83 0.46
N ASN A 60 14.10 -10.80 1.05
CA ASN A 60 14.65 -9.46 1.18
C ASN A 60 14.71 -9.15 2.66
N LYS A 61 15.91 -9.20 3.25
CA LYS A 61 16.10 -8.92 4.68
C LYS A 61 16.27 -7.42 4.88
N ILE A 62 15.39 -6.83 5.66
CA ILE A 62 15.45 -5.41 6.01
C ILE A 62 16.45 -5.25 7.15
N ILE A 63 17.55 -4.56 6.86
CA ILE A 63 18.62 -4.29 7.82
C ILE A 63 18.29 -3.03 8.61
N ARG A 64 17.79 -2.00 7.92
CA ARG A 64 17.44 -0.70 8.52
C ARG A 64 16.29 -0.06 7.76
N MET A 65 15.45 0.66 8.47
CA MET A 65 14.46 1.57 7.90
C MET A 65 14.51 2.88 8.70
N ASP A 66 14.75 3.98 8.01
CA ASP A 66 14.89 5.31 8.61
C ASP A 66 14.35 6.39 7.65
N ASN A 67 14.71 7.65 7.89
CA ASN A 67 14.33 8.79 7.04
C ASN A 67 15.08 8.84 5.70
N LYS A 68 16.17 8.10 5.53
CA LYS A 68 16.88 7.97 4.24
C LYS A 68 16.22 6.92 3.36
N GLY A 69 15.59 5.91 3.94
CA GLY A 69 14.85 4.87 3.23
C GLY A 69 14.95 3.50 3.90
N ILE A 70 15.00 2.44 3.08
CA ILE A 70 15.08 1.06 3.53
C ILE A 70 16.37 0.43 2.99
N THR A 71 17.23 -0.02 3.89
CA THR A 71 18.40 -0.83 3.56
C THR A 71 18.01 -2.31 3.55
N VAL A 72 18.22 -2.96 2.40
CA VAL A 72 17.78 -4.32 2.14
C VAL A 72 18.97 -5.19 1.75
N GLN A 73 19.15 -6.31 2.44
CA GLN A 73 20.09 -7.37 2.08
C GLN A 73 19.38 -8.44 1.25
N THR A 74 20.01 -8.79 0.13
CA THR A 74 19.59 -9.83 -0.82
C THR A 74 20.76 -10.79 -1.09
N GLU A 75 20.51 -11.85 -1.87
CA GLU A 75 21.57 -12.75 -2.36
C GLU A 75 22.67 -12.02 -3.15
N LYS A 76 22.35 -10.85 -3.74
CA LYS A 76 23.27 -10.04 -4.55
C LYS A 76 24.03 -8.97 -3.74
N GLY A 77 23.76 -8.88 -2.43
CA GLY A 77 24.33 -7.87 -1.55
C GLY A 77 23.29 -6.96 -0.92
N GLU A 78 23.80 -5.96 -0.21
CA GLU A 78 23.05 -4.92 0.51
C GLU A 78 22.92 -3.66 -0.34
N ASP A 79 21.77 -3.00 -0.22
CA ASP A 79 21.47 -1.81 -1.00
C ASP A 79 20.47 -0.91 -0.28
N LEU A 80 20.59 0.40 -0.52
CA LEU A 80 19.70 1.41 0.03
C LEU A 80 18.65 1.81 -1.00
N ILE A 81 17.40 1.51 -0.69
CA ILE A 81 16.25 2.02 -1.42
C ILE A 81 15.84 3.32 -0.75
N THR A 82 16.14 4.45 -1.40
CA THR A 82 15.88 5.77 -0.83
C THR A 82 14.38 6.01 -0.61
N ILE A 83 14.05 6.84 0.37
CA ILE A 83 12.66 7.22 0.65
C ILE A 83 11.96 7.78 -0.60
N LYS A 84 12.69 8.58 -1.40
CA LYS A 84 12.20 9.13 -2.66
C LYS A 84 11.79 8.03 -3.65
N HIS A 85 12.59 6.97 -3.81
CA HIS A 85 12.21 5.87 -4.70
C HIS A 85 10.95 5.14 -4.22
N ILE A 86 10.76 5.03 -2.92
CA ILE A 86 9.57 4.40 -2.33
C ILE A 86 8.35 5.30 -2.54
N GLU A 87 8.51 6.61 -2.32
CA GLU A 87 7.48 7.62 -2.54
C GLU A 87 7.04 7.69 -4.01
N ASP A 88 8.00 7.79 -4.94
CA ASP A 88 7.73 7.81 -6.38
C ASP A 88 6.96 6.53 -6.80
N ALA A 89 7.39 5.35 -6.31
CA ALA A 89 6.70 4.09 -6.60
C ALA A 89 5.29 4.04 -5.99
N TRP A 90 5.09 4.60 -4.79
CA TRP A 90 3.78 4.68 -4.14
C TRP A 90 2.85 5.60 -4.91
N ASN A 91 3.33 6.78 -5.30
CA ASN A 91 2.55 7.76 -6.04
C ASN A 91 2.11 7.22 -7.41
N ILE A 92 2.99 6.51 -8.12
CA ILE A 92 2.64 5.81 -9.36
C ILE A 92 1.55 4.75 -9.10
N PHE A 93 1.71 3.93 -8.05
CA PHE A 93 0.71 2.92 -7.69
C PHE A 93 -0.67 3.53 -7.41
N ILE A 94 -0.71 4.63 -6.64
CA ILE A 94 -1.96 5.32 -6.31
C ILE A 94 -2.58 5.94 -7.57
N GLN A 95 -1.78 6.56 -8.44
CA GLN A 95 -2.25 7.20 -9.67
C GLN A 95 -2.83 6.19 -10.66
N GLU A 96 -2.16 5.06 -10.87
CA GLU A 96 -2.59 4.03 -11.81
C GLU A 96 -3.66 3.10 -11.22
N GLY A 97 -3.80 3.06 -9.89
CA GLY A 97 -4.71 2.18 -9.16
C GLY A 97 -4.32 0.71 -9.19
N ILE A 98 -3.33 0.34 -10.01
CA ILE A 98 -2.76 -0.99 -10.18
C ILE A 98 -1.25 -0.85 -10.37
N LEU A 99 -0.45 -1.64 -9.63
CA LEU A 99 0.99 -1.75 -9.86
C LEU A 99 1.28 -3.07 -10.59
N GLU A 100 1.54 -3.07 -11.90
CA GLU A 100 1.84 -4.27 -12.68
C GLU A 100 3.34 -4.52 -12.88
N ARG A 101 3.81 -5.74 -12.59
CA ARG A 101 5.24 -6.08 -12.69
C ARG A 101 5.86 -5.78 -14.07
N ASN A 102 5.16 -6.11 -15.15
CA ASN A 102 5.70 -6.02 -16.51
C ASN A 102 5.73 -4.57 -17.05
N ALA A 103 4.80 -3.72 -16.61
CA ALA A 103 4.81 -2.30 -16.91
C ALA A 103 5.92 -1.57 -16.12
N HIS A 104 6.17 -1.98 -14.88
CA HIS A 104 7.11 -1.29 -13.98
C HIS A 104 8.55 -1.81 -13.98
N GLU A 105 8.86 -2.97 -14.57
CA GLU A 105 10.26 -3.41 -14.78
C GLU A 105 11.07 -2.41 -15.61
N LYS A 106 10.41 -1.53 -16.39
CA LYS A 106 11.06 -0.45 -17.16
C LYS A 106 11.13 0.90 -16.43
N SER A 107 10.38 1.08 -15.34
CA SER A 107 10.05 2.42 -14.81
C SER A 107 10.35 2.61 -13.32
N THR A 108 10.60 1.53 -12.56
CA THR A 108 10.84 1.62 -11.11
C THR A 108 12.04 0.79 -10.67
N TYR A 109 12.88 1.41 -9.85
CA TYR A 109 14.02 0.77 -9.22
C TYR A 109 13.56 -0.36 -8.27
N ARG A 110 14.10 -1.57 -8.44
CA ARG A 110 13.75 -2.77 -7.65
C ARG A 110 12.23 -3.06 -7.57
N SER A 111 11.53 -3.01 -8.71
CA SER A 111 10.08 -3.25 -8.83
C SER A 111 9.55 -4.48 -8.05
N SER A 112 10.28 -5.59 -8.07
CA SER A 112 9.90 -6.82 -7.34
C SER A 112 9.91 -6.68 -5.81
N PHE A 113 10.79 -5.84 -5.26
CA PHE A 113 10.81 -5.53 -3.83
C PHE A 113 9.68 -4.55 -3.49
N MET A 114 9.46 -3.50 -4.29
CA MET A 114 8.37 -2.54 -4.06
C MET A 114 7.00 -3.23 -4.03
N LEU A 115 6.75 -4.14 -4.98
CA LEU A 115 5.54 -4.98 -4.98
C LEU A 115 5.39 -5.78 -3.68
N ALA A 116 6.47 -6.40 -3.22
CA ALA A 116 6.45 -7.21 -2.00
C ALA A 116 6.29 -6.34 -0.74
N LEU A 117 6.93 -5.17 -0.70
CA LEU A 117 6.84 -4.19 0.38
C LEU A 117 5.40 -3.68 0.53
N PHE A 118 4.81 -3.16 -0.56
CA PHE A 118 3.46 -2.62 -0.54
C PHE A 118 2.40 -3.68 -0.24
N SER A 119 2.60 -4.93 -0.68
CA SER A 119 1.70 -6.04 -0.32
C SER A 119 1.62 -6.36 1.17
N GLN A 120 2.51 -5.80 2.00
CA GLN A 120 2.41 -5.97 3.45
C GLN A 120 1.32 -5.08 4.07
N LEU A 121 0.91 -4.02 3.38
CA LEU A 121 -0.10 -3.07 3.88
C LEU A 121 -1.48 -3.74 3.93
N PRO A 122 -2.27 -3.51 5.00
CA PRO A 122 -3.56 -4.17 5.18
C PRO A 122 -4.63 -3.77 4.15
N PHE A 123 -4.45 -2.64 3.48
CA PHE A 123 -5.34 -2.10 2.44
C PHE A 123 -4.83 -2.36 1.02
N VAL A 124 -3.82 -3.23 0.85
CA VAL A 124 -3.29 -3.61 -0.46
C VAL A 124 -3.60 -5.08 -0.72
N GLU A 125 -4.24 -5.34 -1.86
CA GLU A 125 -4.50 -6.69 -2.37
C GLU A 125 -3.51 -7.09 -3.45
N VAL A 126 -3.19 -8.38 -3.47
CA VAL A 126 -2.30 -8.98 -4.48
C VAL A 126 -3.12 -9.84 -5.43
N ASN A 127 -3.18 -9.44 -6.69
CA ASN A 127 -3.65 -10.29 -7.78
C ASN A 127 -2.48 -11.12 -8.30
N LYS A 128 -2.70 -12.41 -8.57
CA LYS A 128 -1.64 -13.32 -9.03
C LYS A 128 -1.55 -13.41 -10.56
N ASN A 129 -2.64 -13.13 -11.26
CA ASN A 129 -2.77 -13.30 -12.72
C ASN A 129 -3.54 -12.12 -13.37
N PRO A 130 -2.85 -11.11 -13.94
CA PRO A 130 -1.41 -10.87 -13.87
C PRO A 130 -0.96 -10.53 -12.43
N LEU A 131 0.35 -10.63 -12.14
CA LEU A 131 0.87 -10.26 -10.83
C LEU A 131 0.80 -8.73 -10.68
N SER A 132 -0.15 -8.27 -9.89
CA SER A 132 -0.38 -6.85 -9.65
C SER A 132 -0.87 -6.56 -8.23
N LEU A 133 -0.75 -5.28 -7.84
CA LEU A 133 -1.36 -4.76 -6.61
C LEU A 133 -2.60 -3.96 -6.92
N ARG A 134 -3.53 -3.88 -5.96
CA ARG A 134 -4.68 -2.98 -5.99
C ARG A 134 -4.99 -2.48 -4.58
N ILE A 135 -5.48 -1.25 -4.46
CA ILE A 135 -6.00 -0.75 -3.17
C ILE A 135 -7.36 -1.39 -2.89
N ASN A 136 -7.52 -1.98 -1.71
CA ASN A 136 -8.80 -2.37 -1.16
C ASN A 136 -9.02 -1.74 0.22
N THR A 137 -9.82 -0.69 0.27
CA THR A 137 -10.16 0.05 1.50
C THR A 137 -11.19 -0.67 2.38
N TYR A 138 -11.85 -1.73 1.90
CA TYR A 138 -12.87 -2.48 2.67
C TYR A 138 -12.28 -3.38 3.78
N ASN A 139 -10.99 -3.72 3.72
CA ASN A 139 -10.36 -4.68 4.62
C ASN A 139 -9.66 -4.07 5.86
N ILE A 140 -9.78 -2.74 6.07
CA ILE A 140 -8.99 -2.03 7.08
C ILE A 140 -9.46 -2.36 8.52
N ASP A 141 -10.73 -2.73 8.71
CA ASP A 141 -11.30 -3.02 10.04
C ASP A 141 -11.42 -4.51 10.38
N LYS A 142 -11.09 -5.43 9.47
CA LYS A 142 -11.26 -6.88 9.70
C LYS A 142 -10.06 -7.59 10.33
N LYS A 143 -8.88 -6.97 10.39
CA LYS A 143 -7.66 -7.61 10.95
C LYS A 143 -7.39 -7.33 12.44
N LYS A 144 -8.38 -6.82 13.17
CA LYS A 144 -8.32 -6.72 14.65
C LYS A 144 -9.04 -7.88 15.38
N VAL A 145 -9.55 -8.85 14.63
CA VAL A 145 -10.20 -10.04 15.18
C VAL A 145 -9.57 -11.24 14.50
N ASP A 146 -8.45 -11.69 15.06
CA ASP A 146 -7.96 -13.08 15.07
C ASP A 146 -6.75 -13.17 16.01
#